data_AF-A0A4V3EQT1-F1
#
_entry.id   AF-A0A4V3EQT1-F1
#
_cell.length_a   1.000
_cell.length_b   1.000
_cell.length_c   1.000
_cell.angle_alpha   90.00
_cell.angle_beta   90.00
_cell.angle_gamma   90.00
#
_symmetry.space_group_name_H-M   'P 1'
#
loop_
_entity.id
_entity.type
_entity.pdbx_description
1 polymer ?
#
loop_
_entity_poly.entity_id
_entity_poly.type
_entity_poly.pdbx_seq_one_letter_code
_entity_poly.pdbx_strand_id
1 'polypeptide(L)'
;MPAPEAVAAAPVYGDDLQLALYQCYELHYRGFAGVSPDLEWDPDLLRTRAGLERRFLAALRADTPVHDSVEDAVGALLVEPVHGEGVSHFLRDEGELWQLREYAAQRSLYHLKEADPHAWVLPRLWGRSKAAMAAVEFDEYGGGRADRVHARLFADLMTDLDLDTTYGCHLDAASAECLATVNMMSLFGLHRALRGALVGHFAAVEITSSPGSRRLAEAMRRTGAGPAAEHFYDEHVEADAVHEQIVRHEVIDGLLEQEPWLAPDVVFGIDATGFVEDRFGDRLLADWRAGRSSLRTPLPATSRVREETAHIP
;
A
#
# COMPACT_ATOMS: atom_id res chain seq x y z
N MET A 1 26.73 6.99 -6.58
CA MET A 1 26.09 6.29 -5.45
C MET A 1 26.47 6.97 -4.14
N PRO A 2 25.57 7.06 -3.14
CA PRO A 2 25.89 7.64 -1.83
C PRO A 2 26.99 6.84 -1.12
N ALA A 3 27.77 7.51 -0.28
CA ALA A 3 28.77 6.84 0.54
C ALA A 3 28.11 5.92 1.59
N PRO A 4 28.68 4.74 1.91
CA PRO A 4 28.13 3.84 2.91
C PRO A 4 27.87 4.50 4.28
N GLU A 5 28.68 5.47 4.67
CA GLU A 5 28.53 6.23 5.91
C GLU A 5 27.28 7.11 5.90
N ALA A 6 26.95 7.70 4.75
CA ALA A 6 25.71 8.47 4.59
C ALA A 6 24.48 7.54 4.69
N VAL A 7 24.56 6.36 4.06
CA VAL A 7 23.53 5.32 4.21
C VAL A 7 23.41 4.87 5.66
N ALA A 8 24.49 4.75 6.41
CA ALA A 8 24.44 4.33 7.82
C ALA A 8 23.86 5.41 8.76
N ALA A 9 24.08 6.70 8.44
CA ALA A 9 23.64 7.82 9.28
C ALA A 9 22.17 8.24 9.05
N ALA A 10 21.59 7.97 7.87
CA ALA A 10 20.23 8.38 7.56
C ALA A 10 19.20 7.74 8.52
N PRO A 11 18.17 8.44 9.01
CA PRO A 11 17.09 7.81 9.77
C PRO A 11 16.39 6.73 8.94
N VAL A 12 16.15 5.54 9.51
CA VAL A 12 15.66 4.38 8.74
C VAL A 12 14.25 4.57 8.20
N TYR A 13 13.36 5.21 8.95
CA TYR A 13 12.03 5.59 8.48
C TYR A 13 11.98 7.04 7.98
N GLY A 14 13.13 7.68 7.72
CA GLY A 14 13.22 9.06 7.27
C GLY A 14 13.19 9.19 5.75
N ASP A 15 12.94 10.44 5.30
CA ASP A 15 12.74 10.79 3.89
C ASP A 15 13.83 10.27 2.97
N ASP A 16 15.11 10.61 3.23
CA ASP A 16 16.21 10.28 2.32
C ASP A 16 16.34 8.78 2.10
N LEU A 17 16.20 7.97 3.16
CA LEU A 17 16.34 6.52 3.05
C LEU A 17 15.15 5.91 2.31
N GLN A 18 13.93 6.32 2.65
CA GLN A 18 12.72 5.77 2.07
C GLN A 18 12.55 6.20 0.60
N LEU A 19 12.90 7.44 0.26
CA LEU A 19 12.92 7.91 -1.12
C LEU A 19 14.01 7.22 -1.95
N ALA A 20 15.20 7.00 -1.38
CA ALA A 20 16.26 6.25 -2.06
C ALA A 20 15.85 4.79 -2.32
N LEU A 21 15.22 4.13 -1.36
CA LEU A 21 14.70 2.77 -1.53
C LEU A 21 13.61 2.71 -2.60
N TYR A 22 12.65 3.63 -2.56
CA TYR A 22 11.56 3.69 -3.54
C TYR A 22 12.11 3.80 -4.96
N GLN A 23 13.04 4.73 -5.19
CA GLN A 23 13.68 4.89 -6.50
C GLN A 23 14.42 3.62 -6.95
N CYS A 24 15.07 2.90 -6.02
CA CYS A 24 15.74 1.64 -6.37
C CYS A 24 14.75 0.53 -6.73
N TYR A 25 13.55 0.52 -6.13
CA TYR A 25 12.53 -0.49 -6.41
C TYR A 25 11.75 -0.20 -7.69
N GLU A 26 11.51 1.07 -8.01
CA GLU A 26 10.77 1.43 -9.23
C GLU A 26 11.43 0.97 -10.53
N LEU A 27 12.74 0.71 -10.51
CA LEU A 27 13.45 0.10 -11.64
C LEU A 27 13.02 -1.34 -11.96
N HIS A 28 12.39 -2.04 -11.02
CA HIS A 28 11.81 -3.37 -11.24
C HIS A 28 10.34 -3.31 -11.69
N TYR A 29 9.78 -2.11 -11.83
CA TYR A 29 8.42 -1.89 -12.32
C TYR A 29 8.47 -1.06 -13.60
N ARG A 30 8.10 0.23 -13.56
CA ARG A 30 8.01 1.10 -14.74
C ARG A 30 9.20 2.04 -14.92
N GLY A 31 10.11 2.12 -13.93
CA GLY A 31 11.25 3.02 -13.93
C GLY A 31 10.86 4.50 -13.93
N PHE A 32 11.78 5.34 -14.37
CA PHE A 32 11.60 6.80 -14.46
C PHE A 32 11.93 7.33 -15.86
N ALA A 33 11.29 8.43 -16.25
CA ALA A 33 11.56 9.08 -17.53
C ALA A 33 13.04 9.50 -17.62
N GLY A 34 13.71 9.14 -18.73
CA GLY A 34 15.12 9.46 -18.97
C GLY A 34 16.12 8.58 -18.21
N VAL A 35 15.66 7.59 -17.43
CA VAL A 35 16.51 6.64 -16.73
C VAL A 35 16.62 5.35 -17.56
N SER A 36 17.84 4.85 -17.76
CA SER A 36 18.06 3.63 -18.56
C SER A 36 17.49 2.39 -17.84
N PRO A 37 16.73 1.51 -18.54
CA PRO A 37 16.29 0.24 -17.99
C PRO A 37 17.43 -0.67 -17.53
N ASP A 38 18.63 -0.54 -18.13
CA ASP A 38 19.81 -1.34 -17.76
C ASP A 38 20.25 -1.10 -16.30
N LEU A 39 19.83 0.01 -15.69
CA LEU A 39 20.12 0.32 -14.29
C LEU A 39 19.41 -0.62 -13.31
N GLU A 40 18.37 -1.34 -13.75
CA GLU A 40 17.73 -2.40 -12.94
C GLU A 40 18.76 -3.39 -12.36
N TRP A 41 19.80 -3.70 -13.15
CA TRP A 41 20.84 -4.66 -12.80
C TRP A 41 22.23 -4.03 -12.64
N ASP A 42 22.32 -2.71 -12.48
CA ASP A 42 23.59 -2.03 -12.23
C ASP A 42 24.21 -2.50 -10.90
N PRO A 43 25.44 -3.06 -10.90
CA PRO A 43 26.03 -3.64 -9.69
C PRO A 43 26.26 -2.63 -8.56
N ASP A 44 26.53 -1.37 -8.88
CA ASP A 44 26.78 -0.33 -7.88
C ASP A 44 25.48 0.12 -7.23
N LEU A 45 24.41 0.26 -8.02
CA LEU A 45 23.07 0.54 -7.50
C LEU A 45 22.54 -0.60 -6.64
N LEU A 46 22.68 -1.85 -7.08
CA LEU A 46 22.30 -3.03 -6.29
C LEU A 46 23.06 -3.09 -4.96
N ARG A 47 24.34 -2.71 -4.93
CA ARG A 47 25.12 -2.64 -3.69
C ARG A 47 24.58 -1.58 -2.73
N THR A 48 24.20 -0.41 -3.27
CA THR A 48 23.55 0.66 -2.48
C THR A 48 22.20 0.20 -1.96
N ARG A 49 21.33 -0.36 -2.81
CA ARG A 49 20.02 -0.88 -2.40
C ARG A 49 20.15 -1.91 -1.29
N ALA A 50 21.05 -2.88 -1.43
CA ALA A 50 21.29 -3.90 -0.40
C ALA A 50 21.73 -3.28 0.95
N GLY A 51 22.44 -2.15 0.94
CA GLY A 51 22.78 -1.41 2.16
C GLY A 51 21.57 -0.80 2.85
N LEU A 52 20.68 -0.18 2.07
CA LEU A 52 19.43 0.42 2.55
C LEU A 52 18.46 -0.66 3.05
N GLU A 53 18.27 -1.73 2.27
CA GLU A 53 17.41 -2.88 2.60
C GLU A 53 17.80 -3.53 3.92
N ARG A 54 19.11 -3.76 4.16
CA ARG A 54 19.58 -4.35 5.42
C ARG A 54 19.20 -3.51 6.63
N ARG A 55 19.29 -2.18 6.52
CA ARG A 55 18.90 -1.26 7.61
C ARG A 55 17.40 -1.28 7.82
N PHE A 56 16.62 -1.20 6.74
CA PHE A 56 15.17 -1.18 6.81
C PHE A 56 14.61 -2.51 7.36
N LEU A 57 15.07 -3.65 6.84
CA LEU A 57 14.66 -4.97 7.33
C LEU A 57 15.04 -5.19 8.80
N ALA A 58 16.22 -4.75 9.21
CA ALA A 58 16.66 -4.88 10.60
C ALA A 58 15.80 -4.02 11.55
N ALA A 59 15.41 -2.82 11.12
CA ALA A 59 14.52 -1.96 11.89
C ALA A 59 13.11 -2.57 12.00
N LEU A 60 12.52 -3.02 10.89
CA LEU A 60 11.23 -3.71 10.91
C LEU A 60 11.27 -4.90 11.88
N ARG A 61 12.26 -5.79 11.77
CA ARG A 61 12.37 -6.94 12.69
C ARG A 61 12.54 -6.57 14.16
N ALA A 62 13.12 -5.41 14.46
CA ALA A 62 13.30 -4.95 15.83
C ALA A 62 12.02 -4.30 16.39
N ASP A 63 11.26 -3.60 15.54
CA ASP A 63 10.13 -2.78 15.96
C ASP A 63 8.78 -3.52 15.88
N THR A 64 8.72 -4.69 15.22
CA THR A 64 7.46 -5.41 14.93
C THR A 64 7.26 -6.77 15.60
N PRO A 65 8.04 -7.30 16.56
CA PRO A 65 7.66 -8.55 17.19
C PRO A 65 6.42 -8.33 18.08
N VAL A 66 5.23 -8.63 17.56
CA VAL A 66 3.95 -8.43 18.27
C VAL A 66 3.30 -9.77 18.60
N HIS A 67 3.23 -10.69 17.63
CA HIS A 67 2.56 -11.98 17.81
C HIS A 67 3.55 -13.14 17.87
N ASP A 68 3.20 -14.18 18.63
CA ASP A 68 4.01 -15.40 18.78
C ASP A 68 3.63 -16.50 17.77
N SER A 69 2.44 -16.41 17.17
CA SER A 69 1.90 -17.43 16.27
C SER A 69 1.07 -16.83 15.13
N VAL A 70 0.92 -17.61 14.04
CA VAL A 70 0.07 -17.25 12.90
C VAL A 70 -1.40 -17.16 13.32
N GLU A 71 -1.85 -18.01 14.25
CA GLU A 71 -3.21 -17.98 14.78
C GLU A 71 -3.50 -16.67 15.50
N ASP A 72 -2.58 -16.21 16.35
CA ASP A 72 -2.73 -14.94 17.07
C ASP A 72 -2.73 -13.75 16.10
N ALA A 73 -1.78 -13.73 15.16
CA ALA A 73 -1.64 -12.65 14.18
C ALA A 73 -2.87 -12.54 13.27
N VAL A 74 -3.33 -13.66 12.71
CA VAL A 74 -4.56 -13.70 11.89
C VAL A 74 -5.80 -13.41 12.74
N GLY A 75 -5.86 -13.95 13.96
CA GLY A 75 -6.96 -13.71 14.89
C GLY A 75 -7.16 -12.24 15.20
N ALA A 76 -6.06 -11.49 15.39
CA ALA A 76 -6.11 -10.05 15.62
C ALA A 76 -6.68 -9.27 14.42
N LEU A 77 -6.34 -9.66 13.19
CA LEU A 77 -6.85 -9.01 11.96
C LEU A 77 -8.37 -9.17 11.79
N LEU A 78 -8.95 -10.25 12.32
CA LEU A 78 -10.39 -10.53 12.24
C LEU A 78 -11.24 -9.72 13.22
N VAL A 79 -10.59 -9.02 14.16
CA VAL A 79 -11.29 -8.22 15.16
C VAL A 79 -11.49 -6.81 14.63
N GLU A 80 -12.71 -6.51 14.19
CA GLU A 80 -13.10 -5.15 13.81
C GLU A 80 -13.46 -4.32 15.07
N PRO A 81 -12.73 -3.23 15.39
CA PRO A 81 -13.06 -2.41 16.56
C PRO A 81 -14.41 -1.70 16.36
N VAL A 82 -15.32 -1.85 17.33
CA VAL A 82 -16.64 -1.18 17.33
C VAL A 82 -16.49 0.35 17.36
N HIS A 83 -15.43 0.85 17.99
CA HIS A 83 -15.10 2.28 18.10
C HIS A 83 -13.65 2.50 17.65
N GLY A 84 -13.36 2.25 16.36
CA GLY A 84 -12.03 2.50 15.82
C GLY A 84 -11.75 3.98 15.60
N GLU A 85 -10.49 4.38 15.77
CA GLU A 85 -10.02 5.78 15.61
C GLU A 85 -9.03 5.96 14.44
N GLY A 86 -8.84 4.92 13.63
CA GLY A 86 -7.90 4.92 12.51
C GLY A 86 -8.34 5.79 11.32
N VAL A 87 -7.47 5.89 10.31
CA VAL A 87 -7.65 6.76 9.13
C VAL A 87 -9.00 6.58 8.44
N SER A 88 -9.41 5.33 8.19
CA SER A 88 -10.69 5.04 7.51
C SER A 88 -11.90 5.45 8.36
N HIS A 89 -11.82 5.36 9.69
CA HIS A 89 -12.85 5.86 10.60
C HIS A 89 -12.93 7.39 10.56
N PHE A 90 -11.78 8.06 10.69
CA PHE A 90 -11.71 9.52 10.60
C PHE A 90 -12.25 10.02 9.26
N LEU A 91 -11.82 9.44 8.13
CA LEU A 91 -12.29 9.85 6.80
C LEU A 91 -13.79 9.62 6.60
N ARG A 92 -14.34 8.53 7.14
CA ARG A 92 -15.78 8.25 7.11
C ARG A 92 -16.57 9.27 7.92
N ASP A 93 -16.16 9.55 9.15
CA ASP A 93 -16.96 10.33 10.11
C ASP A 93 -16.74 11.84 9.96
N GLU A 94 -15.49 12.27 9.83
CA GLU A 94 -15.05 13.66 9.94
C GLU A 94 -14.34 14.18 8.68
N GLY A 95 -13.84 13.28 7.85
CA GLY A 95 -12.99 13.59 6.69
C GLY A 95 -13.55 14.67 5.77
N GLU A 96 -12.68 15.55 5.29
CA GLU A 96 -12.99 16.55 4.28
C GLU A 96 -12.44 16.14 2.91
N LEU A 97 -13.02 16.66 1.84
CA LEU A 97 -12.63 16.28 0.47
C LEU A 97 -11.14 16.50 0.19
N TRP A 98 -10.51 17.52 0.75
CA TRP A 98 -9.08 17.76 0.57
C TRP A 98 -8.22 16.69 1.27
N GLN A 99 -8.68 16.08 2.36
CA GLN A 99 -7.99 14.98 3.04
C GLN A 99 -8.11 13.68 2.24
N LEU A 100 -9.27 13.44 1.60
CA LEU A 100 -9.44 12.33 0.66
C LEU A 100 -8.53 12.48 -0.56
N ARG A 101 -8.36 13.71 -1.08
CA ARG A 101 -7.40 14.01 -2.14
C ARG A 101 -5.97 13.70 -1.72
N GLU A 102 -5.55 14.14 -0.53
CA GLU A 102 -4.21 13.83 -0.02
C GLU A 102 -4.00 12.33 0.20
N TYR A 103 -5.01 11.64 0.73
CA TYR A 103 -4.98 10.20 0.94
C TYR A 103 -4.79 9.46 -0.38
N ALA A 104 -5.58 9.78 -1.41
CA ALA A 104 -5.47 9.19 -2.73
C ALA A 104 -4.12 9.54 -3.41
N ALA A 105 -3.63 10.77 -3.28
CA ALA A 105 -2.34 11.17 -3.82
C ALA A 105 -1.18 10.35 -3.22
N GLN A 106 -1.15 10.14 -1.90
CA GLN A 106 -0.13 9.30 -1.27
C GLN A 106 -0.26 7.83 -1.67
N ARG A 107 -1.49 7.29 -1.61
CA ARG A 107 -1.76 5.90 -1.95
C ARG A 107 -1.52 5.56 -3.43
N SER A 108 -1.50 6.57 -4.32
CA SER A 108 -1.20 6.40 -5.75
C SER A 108 0.16 5.75 -6.03
N LEU A 109 1.13 5.90 -5.11
CA LEU A 109 2.47 5.31 -5.25
C LEU A 109 2.46 3.77 -5.19
N TYR A 110 1.41 3.19 -4.63
CA TYR A 110 1.15 1.75 -4.70
C TYR A 110 0.00 1.44 -5.66
N HIS A 111 -1.19 2.04 -5.49
CA HIS A 111 -2.37 1.56 -6.23
C HIS A 111 -2.26 1.71 -7.75
N LEU A 112 -1.47 2.65 -8.28
CA LEU A 112 -1.24 2.73 -9.74
C LEU A 112 -0.39 1.58 -10.32
N LYS A 113 0.10 0.67 -9.47
CA LYS A 113 0.75 -0.61 -9.81
C LYS A 113 0.18 -1.78 -9.01
N GLU A 114 -1.02 -1.68 -8.47
CA GLU A 114 -1.68 -2.83 -7.84
C GLU A 114 -1.97 -3.91 -8.90
N ALA A 115 -1.61 -5.18 -8.69
CA ALA A 115 -0.99 -5.86 -7.53
C ALA A 115 0.50 -6.25 -7.75
N ASP A 116 1.25 -5.52 -8.57
CA ASP A 116 2.59 -5.89 -9.05
C ASP A 116 3.60 -6.33 -7.96
N PRO A 117 3.67 -5.70 -6.76
CA PRO A 117 4.56 -6.16 -5.70
C PRO A 117 4.23 -7.58 -5.18
N HIS A 118 2.97 -7.96 -5.18
CA HIS A 118 2.49 -9.27 -4.70
C HIS A 118 2.76 -10.38 -5.73
N ALA A 119 2.64 -10.07 -7.02
CA ALA A 119 2.92 -11.00 -8.12
C ALA A 119 4.31 -11.65 -8.05
N TRP A 120 5.31 -10.98 -7.45
CA TRP A 120 6.65 -11.54 -7.25
C TRP A 120 6.69 -12.79 -6.36
N VAL A 121 5.62 -13.07 -5.60
CA VAL A 121 5.51 -14.29 -4.79
C VAL A 121 5.20 -15.52 -5.66
N LEU A 122 4.51 -15.35 -6.80
CA LEU A 122 4.02 -16.46 -7.63
C LEU A 122 5.11 -17.41 -8.15
N PRO A 123 6.31 -16.95 -8.56
CA PRO A 123 7.41 -17.84 -8.93
C PRO A 123 7.99 -18.64 -7.74
N ARG A 124 7.66 -18.26 -6.51
CA ARG A 124 8.26 -18.77 -5.26
C ARG A 124 7.33 -19.67 -4.47
N LEU A 125 6.04 -19.65 -4.78
CA LEU A 125 5.04 -20.56 -4.24
C LEU A 125 4.91 -21.82 -5.11
N TRP A 126 4.35 -22.88 -4.52
CA TRP A 126 3.98 -24.10 -5.22
C TRP A 126 2.65 -24.66 -4.69
N GLY A 127 2.03 -25.59 -5.44
CA GLY A 127 0.82 -26.29 -5.04
C GLY A 127 -0.39 -25.39 -4.75
N ARG A 128 -1.14 -25.73 -3.70
CA ARG A 128 -2.40 -25.07 -3.30
C ARG A 128 -2.22 -23.57 -3.10
N SER A 129 -1.19 -23.18 -2.35
CA SER A 129 -0.87 -21.77 -2.08
C SER A 129 -0.64 -20.96 -3.36
N LYS A 130 0.11 -21.52 -4.32
CA LYS A 130 0.34 -20.87 -5.62
C LYS A 130 -0.96 -20.70 -6.42
N ALA A 131 -1.77 -21.76 -6.51
CA ALA A 131 -3.01 -21.72 -7.29
C ALA A 131 -3.99 -20.70 -6.73
N ALA A 132 -4.11 -20.62 -5.41
CA ALA A 132 -4.94 -19.65 -4.72
C ALA A 132 -4.42 -18.21 -4.87
N MET A 133 -3.13 -17.98 -4.66
CA MET A 133 -2.52 -16.66 -4.87
C MET A 133 -2.74 -16.18 -6.31
N ALA A 134 -2.54 -17.05 -7.31
CA ALA A 134 -2.76 -16.71 -8.70
C ALA A 134 -4.22 -16.39 -9.03
N ALA A 135 -5.18 -16.98 -8.31
CA ALA A 135 -6.60 -16.70 -8.49
C ALA A 135 -6.95 -15.30 -7.97
N VAL A 136 -6.43 -14.91 -6.80
CA VAL A 136 -6.62 -13.54 -6.27
C VAL A 136 -5.96 -12.52 -7.18
N GLU A 137 -4.69 -12.72 -7.55
CA GLU A 137 -3.98 -11.85 -8.50
C GLU A 137 -4.70 -11.70 -9.85
N PHE A 138 -5.32 -12.78 -10.34
CA PHE A 138 -6.10 -12.71 -11.57
C PHE A 138 -7.31 -11.77 -11.44
N ASP A 139 -7.93 -11.72 -10.26
CA ASP A 139 -9.02 -10.80 -9.97
C ASP A 139 -8.53 -9.35 -9.86
N GLU A 140 -7.42 -9.11 -9.14
CA GLU A 140 -6.74 -7.80 -9.04
C GLU A 140 -6.37 -7.24 -10.43
N TYR A 141 -5.97 -8.13 -11.35
CA TYR A 141 -5.72 -7.81 -12.76
C TYR A 141 -7.00 -7.78 -13.63
N GLY A 142 -8.17 -7.57 -13.02
CA GLY A 142 -9.45 -7.34 -13.67
C GLY A 142 -10.13 -8.58 -14.27
N GLY A 143 -9.67 -9.77 -13.91
CA GLY A 143 -10.14 -11.04 -14.49
C GLY A 143 -9.87 -11.13 -16.00
N GLY A 144 -8.76 -10.56 -16.46
CA GLY A 144 -8.39 -10.47 -17.87
C GLY A 144 -9.06 -9.34 -18.66
N ARG A 145 -9.74 -8.40 -17.99
CA ARG A 145 -10.36 -7.21 -18.59
C ARG A 145 -9.58 -5.97 -18.21
N ALA A 146 -8.92 -5.36 -19.19
CA ALA A 146 -8.02 -4.22 -18.97
C ALA A 146 -8.70 -3.01 -18.32
N ASP A 147 -9.99 -2.79 -18.59
CA ASP A 147 -10.81 -1.72 -18.01
C ASP A 147 -11.17 -1.95 -16.53
N ARG A 148 -10.90 -3.15 -16.00
CA ARG A 148 -11.18 -3.52 -14.60
C ARG A 148 -9.96 -3.82 -13.76
N VAL A 149 -8.75 -3.65 -14.31
CA VAL A 149 -7.52 -3.75 -13.52
C VAL A 149 -7.62 -2.74 -12.38
N HIS A 150 -7.36 -3.15 -11.13
CA HIS A 150 -7.57 -2.28 -9.96
C HIS A 150 -6.74 -0.98 -10.03
N ALA A 151 -5.53 -1.04 -10.58
CA ALA A 151 -4.74 0.16 -10.87
C ALA A 151 -5.43 1.16 -11.83
N ARG A 152 -6.25 0.66 -12.78
CA ARG A 152 -7.07 1.52 -13.65
C ARG A 152 -8.24 2.12 -12.87
N LEU A 153 -8.94 1.32 -12.06
CA LEU A 153 -10.03 1.80 -11.22
C LEU A 153 -9.56 2.88 -10.24
N PHE A 154 -8.36 2.74 -9.67
CA PHE A 154 -7.76 3.76 -8.82
C PHE A 154 -7.44 5.05 -9.60
N ALA A 155 -6.96 4.95 -10.84
CA ALA A 155 -6.76 6.13 -11.69
C ALA A 155 -8.08 6.86 -12.00
N ASP A 156 -9.18 6.12 -12.18
CA ASP A 156 -10.51 6.70 -12.37
C ASP A 156 -11.00 7.39 -11.07
N LEU A 157 -10.78 6.79 -9.89
CA LEU A 157 -10.99 7.44 -8.58
C LEU A 157 -10.20 8.75 -8.45
N MET A 158 -8.92 8.74 -8.86
CA MET A 158 -8.08 9.94 -8.81
C MET A 158 -8.59 11.04 -9.74
N THR A 159 -9.15 10.66 -10.90
CA THR A 159 -9.76 11.61 -11.84
C THR A 159 -10.98 12.29 -11.23
N ASP A 160 -11.85 11.54 -10.56
CA ASP A 160 -12.99 12.05 -9.80
C ASP A 160 -12.56 13.03 -8.70
N LEU A 161 -11.45 12.72 -8.04
CA LEU A 161 -10.82 13.59 -7.05
C LEU A 161 -9.99 14.72 -7.65
N ASP A 162 -9.98 14.93 -8.99
CA ASP A 162 -9.22 15.97 -9.70
C ASP A 162 -7.72 15.96 -9.34
N LEU A 163 -7.12 14.77 -9.44
CA LEU A 163 -5.70 14.49 -9.26
C LEU A 163 -5.05 14.06 -10.58
N ASP A 164 -3.77 14.38 -10.75
CA ASP A 164 -2.96 13.83 -11.84
C ASP A 164 -2.78 12.32 -11.62
N THR A 165 -3.12 11.52 -12.64
CA THR A 165 -3.09 10.05 -12.63
C THR A 165 -1.78 9.48 -13.20
N THR A 166 -0.86 10.35 -13.63
CA THR A 166 0.42 9.95 -14.18
C THR A 166 1.22 9.16 -13.13
N TYR A 167 1.68 7.97 -13.51
CA TYR A 167 2.42 7.09 -12.63
C TYR A 167 3.62 7.79 -11.97
N GLY A 168 3.66 7.79 -10.64
CA GLY A 168 4.74 8.39 -9.85
C GLY A 168 4.70 9.92 -9.70
N CYS A 169 3.70 10.62 -10.26
CA CYS A 169 3.67 12.09 -10.23
C CYS A 169 3.58 12.70 -8.81
N HIS A 170 3.01 11.98 -7.85
CA HIS A 170 2.88 12.43 -6.46
C HIS A 170 4.08 12.06 -5.56
N LEU A 171 5.17 11.52 -6.13
CA LEU A 171 6.34 11.08 -5.36
C LEU A 171 6.94 12.20 -4.51
N ASP A 172 7.10 13.40 -5.08
CA ASP A 172 7.67 14.56 -4.38
C ASP A 172 6.77 15.07 -3.24
N ALA A 173 5.46 14.75 -3.29
CA ALA A 173 4.48 15.16 -2.29
C ALA A 173 4.32 14.13 -1.15
N ALA A 174 4.63 12.86 -1.40
CA ALA A 174 4.39 11.78 -0.45
C ALA A 174 5.30 11.84 0.79
N SER A 175 4.76 11.38 1.93
CA SER A 175 5.51 11.25 3.18
C SER A 175 6.45 10.04 3.19
N ALA A 176 7.51 10.09 4.00
CA ALA A 176 8.38 8.93 4.24
C ALA A 176 7.61 7.73 4.78
N GLU A 177 6.59 7.97 5.61
CA GLU A 177 5.72 6.93 6.16
C GLU A 177 4.95 6.21 5.07
N CYS A 178 4.40 6.94 4.09
CA CYS A 178 3.79 6.34 2.90
C CYS A 178 4.81 5.54 2.09
N LEU A 179 6.00 6.08 1.85
CA LEU A 179 7.04 5.36 1.11
C LEU A 179 7.47 4.07 1.81
N ALA A 180 7.48 4.05 3.15
CA ALA A 180 7.80 2.85 3.92
C ALA A 180 6.82 1.71 3.68
N THR A 181 5.51 2.00 3.53
CA THR A 181 4.51 0.96 3.23
C THR A 181 4.78 0.33 1.85
N VAL A 182 5.06 1.13 0.84
CA VAL A 182 5.33 0.66 -0.53
C VAL A 182 6.69 -0.07 -0.63
N ASN A 183 7.71 0.45 0.04
CA ASN A 183 9.05 -0.14 0.07
C ASN A 183 9.07 -1.50 0.75
N MET A 184 8.26 -1.69 1.81
CA MET A 184 8.14 -2.97 2.50
C MET A 184 7.58 -4.05 1.57
N MET A 185 6.54 -3.73 0.79
CA MET A 185 5.98 -4.64 -0.22
C MET A 185 7.05 -5.11 -1.20
N SER A 186 7.85 -4.18 -1.74
CA SER A 186 8.90 -4.50 -2.72
C SER A 186 10.10 -5.22 -2.08
N LEU A 187 10.42 -4.93 -0.82
CA LEU A 187 11.43 -5.68 -0.05
C LEU A 187 11.03 -7.15 0.09
N PHE A 188 9.79 -7.43 0.49
CA PHE A 188 9.31 -8.81 0.59
C PHE A 188 9.14 -9.44 -0.81
N GLY A 189 8.65 -8.64 -1.75
CA GLY A 189 8.49 -8.87 -3.19
C GLY A 189 9.73 -9.38 -3.88
N LEU A 190 10.87 -8.72 -3.73
CA LEU A 190 12.06 -9.05 -4.52
C LEU A 190 12.96 -10.11 -3.88
N HIS A 191 12.83 -10.36 -2.58
CA HIS A 191 13.67 -11.32 -1.86
C HIS A 191 13.00 -12.67 -1.62
N ARG A 192 13.45 -13.73 -2.30
CA ARG A 192 12.90 -15.10 -2.14
C ARG A 192 12.85 -15.57 -0.67
N ALA A 193 13.84 -15.15 0.11
CA ALA A 193 13.93 -15.47 1.54
C ALA A 193 12.76 -14.88 2.35
N LEU A 194 12.13 -13.81 1.88
CA LEU A 194 11.04 -13.10 2.55
C LEU A 194 9.65 -13.47 2.00
N ARG A 195 9.52 -14.58 1.25
CA ARG A 195 8.22 -14.98 0.67
C ARG A 195 7.13 -15.23 1.73
N GLY A 196 7.51 -15.74 2.91
CA GLY A 196 6.58 -15.88 4.04
C GLY A 196 6.07 -14.52 4.52
N ALA A 197 6.97 -13.52 4.62
CA ALA A 197 6.61 -12.15 4.97
C ALA A 197 5.72 -11.48 3.92
N LEU A 198 5.93 -11.76 2.64
CA LEU A 198 5.03 -11.27 1.59
C LEU A 198 3.63 -11.88 1.70
N VAL A 199 3.53 -13.19 1.97
CA VAL A 199 2.24 -13.86 2.21
C VAL A 199 1.56 -13.31 3.47
N GLY A 200 2.32 -13.04 4.53
CA GLY A 200 1.80 -12.39 5.74
C GLY A 200 1.29 -10.97 5.48
N HIS A 201 2.06 -10.16 4.76
CA HIS A 201 1.62 -8.83 4.32
C HIS A 201 0.34 -8.90 3.48
N PHE A 202 0.29 -9.83 2.53
CA PHE A 202 -0.88 -10.05 1.69
C PHE A 202 -2.11 -10.42 2.54
N ALA A 203 -1.95 -11.32 3.52
CA ALA A 203 -3.02 -11.64 4.46
C ALA A 203 -3.50 -10.42 5.25
N ALA A 204 -2.61 -9.54 5.70
CA ALA A 204 -3.00 -8.34 6.42
C ALA A 204 -3.88 -7.40 5.58
N VAL A 205 -3.51 -7.17 4.31
CA VAL A 205 -4.30 -6.29 3.42
C VAL A 205 -5.64 -6.93 3.06
N GLU A 206 -5.65 -8.19 2.65
CA GLU A 206 -6.86 -8.89 2.20
C GLU A 206 -7.88 -9.06 3.33
N ILE A 207 -7.42 -9.37 4.55
CA ILE A 207 -8.33 -9.58 5.69
C ILE A 207 -8.96 -8.26 6.16
N THR A 208 -8.21 -7.16 6.09
CA THR A 208 -8.68 -5.86 6.61
C THR A 208 -9.30 -4.96 5.56
N SER A 209 -9.20 -5.34 4.27
CA SER A 209 -9.64 -4.48 3.16
C SER A 209 -11.16 -4.28 3.15
N SER A 210 -11.99 -5.33 3.15
CA SER A 210 -13.45 -5.15 3.01
C SER A 210 -14.07 -4.21 4.07
N PRO A 211 -13.75 -4.33 5.39
CA PRO A 211 -14.18 -3.35 6.38
C PRO A 211 -13.65 -1.93 6.13
N GLY A 212 -12.36 -1.79 5.78
CA GLY A 212 -11.74 -0.50 5.49
C GLY A 212 -12.35 0.20 4.28
N SER A 213 -12.49 -0.54 3.18
CA SER A 213 -13.08 -0.11 1.91
C SER A 213 -14.53 0.31 2.09
N ARG A 214 -15.33 -0.39 2.90
CA ARG A 214 -16.71 0.04 3.21
C ARG A 214 -16.75 1.45 3.81
N ARG A 215 -15.86 1.74 4.77
CA ARG A 215 -15.76 3.07 5.39
C ARG A 215 -15.29 4.13 4.39
N LEU A 216 -14.34 3.79 3.53
CA LEU A 216 -13.84 4.71 2.50
C LEU A 216 -14.90 4.99 1.43
N ALA A 217 -15.68 3.99 1.01
CA ALA A 217 -16.83 4.19 0.12
C ALA A 217 -17.87 5.13 0.74
N GLU A 218 -18.17 4.98 2.03
CA GLU A 218 -19.03 5.91 2.77
C GLU A 218 -18.44 7.33 2.84
N ALA A 219 -17.12 7.47 3.04
CA ALA A 219 -16.43 8.75 3.00
C ALA A 219 -16.53 9.43 1.62
N MET A 220 -16.33 8.66 0.54
CA MET A 220 -16.42 9.15 -0.83
C MET A 220 -17.83 9.66 -1.14
N ARG A 221 -18.87 8.87 -0.79
CA ARG A 221 -20.29 9.27 -0.92
C ARG A 221 -20.60 10.55 -0.14
N ARG A 222 -20.21 10.60 1.14
CA ARG A 222 -20.50 11.74 2.03
C ARG A 222 -19.89 13.05 1.53
N THR A 223 -18.69 12.99 0.96
CA THR A 223 -17.93 14.17 0.52
C THR A 223 -18.19 14.55 -0.94
N GLY A 224 -18.95 13.75 -1.69
CA GLY A 224 -19.22 13.96 -3.11
C GLY A 224 -17.96 13.80 -3.96
N ALA A 225 -17.14 12.79 -3.65
CA ALA A 225 -15.89 12.53 -4.33
C ALA A 225 -16.08 12.13 -5.81
N GLY A 226 -17.18 11.45 -6.12
CA GLY A 226 -17.54 11.04 -7.48
C GLY A 226 -17.81 9.53 -7.61
N PRO A 227 -18.53 9.10 -8.66
CA PRO A 227 -18.98 7.72 -8.81
C PRO A 227 -17.86 6.70 -9.03
N ALA A 228 -16.76 7.06 -9.70
CA ALA A 228 -15.61 6.18 -9.85
C ALA A 228 -14.83 6.03 -8.53
N ALA A 229 -14.75 7.12 -7.75
CA ALA A 229 -14.16 7.07 -6.41
C ALA A 229 -14.94 6.15 -5.45
N GLU A 230 -16.27 6.17 -5.53
CA GLU A 230 -17.13 5.24 -4.80
C GLU A 230 -16.96 3.81 -5.31
N HIS A 231 -16.99 3.62 -6.63
CA HIS A 231 -16.92 2.30 -7.26
C HIS A 231 -15.64 1.54 -6.92
N PHE A 232 -14.48 2.21 -6.89
CA PHE A 232 -13.21 1.58 -6.53
C PHE A 232 -13.29 0.87 -5.16
N TYR A 233 -13.84 1.54 -4.14
CA TYR A 233 -13.95 0.94 -2.81
C TYR A 233 -15.11 -0.04 -2.69
N ASP A 234 -16.22 0.17 -3.39
CA ASP A 234 -17.32 -0.81 -3.41
C ASP A 234 -16.87 -2.14 -4.06
N GLU A 235 -16.01 -2.12 -5.09
CA GLU A 235 -15.41 -3.34 -5.69
C GLU A 235 -14.61 -4.12 -4.64
N HIS A 236 -13.74 -3.45 -3.87
CA HIS A 236 -12.94 -4.07 -2.81
C HIS A 236 -13.78 -4.55 -1.61
N VAL A 237 -14.99 -4.00 -1.39
CA VAL A 237 -15.90 -4.54 -0.38
C VAL A 237 -16.38 -5.94 -0.77
N GLU A 238 -16.71 -6.14 -2.05
CA GLU A 238 -17.28 -7.38 -2.58
C GLU A 238 -16.21 -8.45 -2.85
N ALA A 239 -15.15 -8.08 -3.58
CA ALA A 239 -14.07 -8.98 -3.97
C ALA A 239 -13.32 -9.51 -2.73
N ASP A 240 -12.91 -8.61 -1.84
CA ASP A 240 -11.99 -8.97 -0.75
C ASP A 240 -12.67 -9.78 0.37
N ALA A 241 -14.01 -9.74 0.45
CA ALA A 241 -14.74 -10.63 1.34
C ALA A 241 -14.56 -12.11 0.96
N VAL A 242 -14.34 -12.39 -0.33
CA VAL A 242 -14.00 -13.72 -0.84
C VAL A 242 -12.50 -13.96 -0.71
N HIS A 243 -11.67 -12.96 -1.03
CA HIS A 243 -10.22 -13.08 -0.95
C HIS A 243 -9.73 -13.39 0.47
N GLU A 244 -10.30 -12.78 1.51
CA GLU A 244 -9.98 -13.06 2.91
C GLU A 244 -9.98 -14.58 3.19
N GLN A 245 -11.04 -15.28 2.77
CA GLN A 245 -11.22 -16.71 3.01
C GLN A 245 -10.20 -17.53 2.22
N ILE A 246 -9.95 -17.17 0.96
CA ILE A 246 -8.96 -17.82 0.10
C ILE A 246 -7.56 -17.66 0.70
N VAL A 247 -7.22 -16.46 1.17
CA VAL A 247 -5.88 -16.16 1.68
C VAL A 247 -5.59 -16.94 2.95
N ARG A 248 -6.55 -16.99 3.88
CA ARG A 248 -6.38 -17.74 5.12
C ARG A 248 -6.27 -19.26 4.87
N HIS A 249 -7.24 -19.82 4.13
CA HIS A 249 -7.41 -21.27 4.06
C HIS A 249 -6.65 -21.93 2.90
N GLU A 250 -6.39 -21.20 1.83
CA GLU A 250 -5.72 -21.76 0.65
C GLU A 250 -4.28 -21.27 0.53
N VAL A 251 -4.03 -19.97 0.76
CA VAL A 251 -2.69 -19.37 0.63
C VAL A 251 -1.81 -19.67 1.84
N ILE A 252 -2.23 -19.26 3.05
CA ILE A 252 -1.44 -19.44 4.29
C ILE A 252 -1.35 -20.92 4.66
N ASP A 253 -2.48 -21.60 4.84
CA ASP A 253 -2.45 -23.02 5.20
C ASP A 253 -1.72 -23.85 4.13
N GLY A 254 -1.91 -23.52 2.84
CA GLY A 254 -1.22 -24.21 1.75
C GLY A 254 0.29 -23.99 1.75
N LEU A 255 0.75 -22.81 2.18
CA LEU A 255 2.17 -22.52 2.35
C LEU A 255 2.73 -23.30 3.53
N LEU A 256 2.08 -23.25 4.68
CA LEU A 256 2.58 -23.83 5.93
C LEU A 256 2.49 -25.36 5.98
N GLU A 257 1.58 -25.97 5.20
CA GLU A 257 1.59 -27.41 4.95
C GLU A 257 2.87 -27.88 4.26
N GLN A 258 3.42 -27.08 3.33
CA GLN A 258 4.62 -27.43 2.56
C GLN A 258 5.91 -26.92 3.21
N GLU A 259 5.86 -25.72 3.78
CA GLU A 259 6.99 -24.96 4.28
C GLU A 259 6.73 -24.43 5.71
N PRO A 260 6.49 -25.31 6.71
CA PRO A 260 6.07 -24.90 8.05
C PRO A 260 7.06 -23.99 8.78
N TRP A 261 8.35 -24.02 8.40
CA TRP A 261 9.38 -23.15 8.97
C TRP A 261 9.20 -21.67 8.59
N LEU A 262 8.29 -21.33 7.68
CA LEU A 262 7.97 -19.95 7.30
C LEU A 262 6.91 -19.30 8.21
N ALA A 263 6.33 -20.03 9.17
CA ALA A 263 5.33 -19.46 10.08
C ALA A 263 5.81 -18.15 10.77
N PRO A 264 7.05 -18.04 11.28
CA PRO A 264 7.55 -16.78 11.84
C PRO A 264 7.67 -15.65 10.81
N ASP A 265 7.96 -15.97 9.55
CA ASP A 265 8.01 -14.97 8.48
C ASP A 265 6.59 -14.47 8.12
N VAL A 266 5.58 -15.35 8.13
CA VAL A 266 4.17 -14.96 7.93
C VAL A 266 3.73 -13.99 9.02
N VAL A 267 4.00 -14.32 10.29
CA VAL A 267 3.72 -13.42 11.42
C VAL A 267 4.44 -12.08 11.25
N PHE A 268 5.73 -12.12 10.95
CA PHE A 268 6.51 -10.90 10.71
C PHE A 268 5.93 -10.03 9.58
N GLY A 269 5.42 -10.64 8.51
CA GLY A 269 4.76 -9.92 7.41
C GLY A 269 3.50 -9.18 7.85
N ILE A 270 2.67 -9.82 8.68
CA ILE A 270 1.45 -9.23 9.25
C ILE A 270 1.83 -8.07 10.17
N ASP A 271 2.72 -8.31 11.14
CA ASP A 271 3.10 -7.32 12.15
C ASP A 271 3.80 -6.10 11.54
N ALA A 272 4.70 -6.34 10.58
CA ALA A 272 5.36 -5.27 9.86
C ALA A 272 4.36 -4.40 9.08
N THR A 273 3.32 -5.01 8.51
CA THR A 273 2.26 -4.28 7.79
C THR A 273 1.48 -3.38 8.74
N GLY A 274 0.99 -3.92 9.86
CA GLY A 274 0.31 -3.13 10.87
C GLY A 274 1.16 -1.96 11.38
N PHE A 275 2.43 -2.23 11.71
CA PHE A 275 3.35 -1.20 12.19
C PHE A 275 3.58 -0.04 11.21
N VAL A 276 3.85 -0.32 9.93
CA VAL A 276 4.08 0.77 8.96
C VAL A 276 2.79 1.51 8.61
N GLU A 277 1.65 0.82 8.61
CA GLU A 277 0.33 1.44 8.41
C GLU A 277 -0.08 2.33 9.58
N ASP A 278 0.19 1.91 10.83
CA ASP A 278 -0.05 2.73 12.03
C ASP A 278 0.79 4.00 12.00
N ARG A 279 2.08 3.89 11.65
CA ARG A 279 2.96 5.06 11.49
C ARG A 279 2.44 6.03 10.43
N PHE A 280 1.98 5.50 9.30
CA PHE A 280 1.40 6.32 8.25
C PHE A 280 0.09 6.98 8.71
N GLY A 281 -0.79 6.22 9.36
CA GLY A 281 -2.05 6.73 9.87
C GLY A 281 -1.88 7.80 10.94
N ASP A 282 -0.96 7.60 11.89
CA ASP A 282 -0.62 8.58 12.92
C ASP A 282 -0.16 9.90 12.30
N ARG A 283 0.68 9.82 11.26
CA ARG A 283 1.16 11.01 10.53
C ARG A 283 0.01 11.77 9.86
N LEU A 284 -0.86 11.05 9.13
CA LEU A 284 -2.03 11.63 8.48
C LEU A 284 -2.95 12.33 9.49
N LEU A 285 -3.36 11.59 10.53
CA LEU A 285 -4.31 12.05 11.53
C LEU A 285 -3.76 13.24 12.32
N ALA A 286 -2.46 13.25 12.64
CA ALA A 286 -1.83 14.36 13.36
C ALA A 286 -1.88 15.67 12.56
N ASP A 287 -1.63 15.64 11.24
CA ASP A 287 -1.68 16.84 10.41
C ASP A 287 -3.12 17.28 10.13
N TRP A 288 -4.00 16.32 9.79
CA TRP A 288 -5.40 16.60 9.48
C TRP A 288 -6.17 17.17 10.68
N ARG A 289 -6.01 16.59 11.88
CA ARG A 289 -6.62 17.13 13.11
C ARG A 289 -6.07 18.51 13.48
N ALA A 290 -4.88 18.86 13.01
CA ALA A 290 -4.30 20.18 13.17
C ALA A 290 -4.63 21.14 12.01
N GLY A 291 -5.48 20.73 11.06
CA GLY A 291 -5.88 21.54 9.91
C GLY A 291 -4.73 21.82 8.92
N ARG A 292 -3.74 20.92 8.84
CA ARG A 292 -2.59 21.04 7.94
C ARG A 292 -2.57 19.90 6.93
N SER A 293 -1.90 20.16 5.81
CA SER A 293 -1.61 19.13 4.82
C SER A 293 -0.69 18.05 5.40
N SER A 294 -1.01 16.79 5.11
CA SER A 294 -0.16 15.63 5.40
C SER A 294 0.94 15.42 4.35
N LEU A 295 0.85 16.11 3.21
CA LEU A 295 1.83 16.06 2.13
C LEU A 295 3.02 16.95 2.41
N ARG A 296 4.20 16.56 1.90
CA ARG A 296 5.41 17.40 1.92
C ARG A 296 5.23 18.65 1.08
N THR A 297 4.58 18.48 -0.08
CA THR A 297 4.22 19.55 -1.00
C THR A 297 2.69 19.54 -1.12
N PRO A 298 1.98 20.52 -0.54
CA PRO A 298 0.53 20.56 -0.59
C PRO A 298 0.00 20.56 -2.03
N LEU A 299 -1.12 19.86 -2.25
CA LEU A 299 -1.80 19.90 -3.54
C LEU A 299 -2.26 21.34 -3.85
N PRO A 300 -2.30 21.72 -5.14
CA PRO A 300 -2.94 22.96 -5.55
C PRO A 300 -4.38 23.02 -5.02
N ALA A 301 -4.81 24.20 -4.57
CA ALA A 301 -6.21 24.40 -4.20
C ALA A 301 -7.10 24.12 -5.41
N THR A 302 -8.19 23.39 -5.21
CA THR A 302 -9.17 23.15 -6.28
C THR A 302 -9.80 24.45 -6.69
N SER A 303 -9.82 24.70 -8.00
CA SER A 303 -10.54 25.85 -8.56
C SER A 303 -12.04 25.53 -8.51
N ARG A 304 -12.69 25.74 -7.35
CA ARG A 304 -14.16 25.79 -7.31
C ARG A 304 -14.62 27.02 -8.07
N VAL A 305 -14.90 26.87 -9.37
CA VAL A 305 -15.75 27.82 -10.08
C VAL A 305 -17.14 27.70 -9.43
N ARG A 306 -17.48 28.67 -8.59
CA ARG A 306 -18.87 28.94 -8.23
C ARG A 306 -19.57 29.41 -9.51
N GLU A 307 -20.27 28.53 -10.20
CA GLU A 307 -21.39 28.96 -11.03
C GLU A 307 -22.56 29.33 -10.10
N GLU A 308 -22.43 30.47 -9.44
CA GLU A 308 -23.61 31.25 -9.05
C GLU A 308 -24.15 31.88 -10.33
N THR A 309 -24.94 31.12 -11.09
CA THR A 309 -25.90 31.73 -12.03
C THR A 309 -26.89 32.54 -11.20
N ALA A 310 -26.58 33.82 -11.05
CA ALA A 310 -27.52 34.83 -10.64
C ALA A 310 -28.68 34.88 -11.65
N HIS A 311 -29.75 34.16 -11.36
CA HIS A 311 -31.07 34.55 -11.85
C HIS A 311 -31.54 35.74 -11.00
N ILE A 312 -31.48 36.92 -11.61
CA ILE A 312 -32.21 38.11 -11.19
C ILE A 312 -33.26 38.36 -12.29
N PRO A 313 -34.52 38.65 -11.91
CA PRO A 313 -35.73 38.31 -12.68
C PRO A 313 -36.00 39.16 -13.92
#